data_AF-A0A095XUB5-F1
#
_entry.id   AF-A0A095XUB5-F1
#
_cell.length_a   1.000
_cell.length_b   1.000
_cell.length_c   1.000
_cell.angle_alpha   90.00
_cell.angle_beta   90.00
_cell.angle_gamma   90.00
#
_symmetry.space_group_name_H-M   'P 1'
#
loop_
_entity.id
_entity.type
_entity.pdbx_description
1 polymer ?
#
loop_
_entity_poly.entity_id
_entity_poly.type
_entity_poly.pdbx_seq_one_letter_code
_entity_poly.pdbx_strand_id
1 'polypeptide(L)'
;MCQSTEERGLIAPAALRLCCCLALIVGFQSPAQGTTFAELERGLLANNAQLRAAEQQLEAARRSAEAVAFERWSPDVRLGVSSALSRTESGIDSSDAVAIERNEVNVGFTSSLNIFDSGAANIQTRLASNALDRERIQYTKTLISLYTDLYIAYASLSVTADEIAENEALLERQRNLETQLKAMLEAGTIDKPQLQSLQETLFDIEGAIVNLSRQRQQDIERLWNLTQTSISESKDAFDSIPDADLSELDGIERLFPDSVMASQLWIDNPDVVLAELTLAAEELRYSASEAAFGPSVSGNFQAGLSETLSPDAAFKSPESGSLSGTLQLSIPIFDNGVRRSRRSAAAARQSASLDQVVQAKRDFVNDVNRSLFTLRAAQERRDLLRERLALASEAVSDSEDLVTSGRRTLFDFAQSLQREIDARSAFYRAKLDVFKARVNLLALLGIYR
;
A
#
# COMPACT_ATOMS: atom_id res chain seq x y z
N MET A 1 32.15 -25.21 24.96
CA MET A 1 32.45 -25.12 26.39
C MET A 1 31.93 -23.77 26.89
N CYS A 2 30.98 -23.82 27.85
CA CYS A 2 30.55 -22.83 28.86
C CYS A 2 30.32 -21.36 28.43
N GLN A 3 29.09 -20.84 28.35
CA GLN A 3 28.15 -20.38 29.40
C GLN A 3 28.47 -19.02 30.09
N SER A 4 27.51 -18.09 29.89
CA SER A 4 26.94 -17.02 30.75
C SER A 4 27.79 -15.88 31.32
N THR A 5 27.37 -14.62 31.02
CA THR A 5 26.67 -13.63 31.91
C THR A 5 26.59 -12.27 31.16
N GLU A 6 25.38 -11.76 30.82
CA GLU A 6 24.67 -10.60 31.46
C GLU A 6 25.38 -9.24 31.27
N GLU A 7 24.78 -8.08 30.95
CA GLU A 7 23.42 -7.57 30.72
C GLU A 7 23.54 -6.08 30.26
N ARG A 8 22.43 -5.44 29.83
CA ARG A 8 22.23 -4.02 29.36
C ARG A 8 22.43 -3.83 27.85
N GLY A 9 21.43 -3.50 27.02
CA GLY A 9 20.07 -3.04 27.22
C GLY A 9 19.78 -2.02 26.12
N LEU A 10 19.02 -2.39 25.07
CA LEU A 10 18.42 -1.44 24.13
C LEU A 10 17.27 -2.14 23.36
N ILE A 11 16.04 -1.84 23.81
CA ILE A 11 14.78 -1.79 23.05
C ILE A 11 14.43 -3.06 22.23
N ALA A 12 13.76 -4.00 22.90
CA ALA A 12 12.96 -5.03 22.24
C ALA A 12 11.62 -4.42 21.76
N PRO A 13 11.16 -4.68 20.53
CA PRO A 13 9.87 -4.17 20.08
C PRO A 13 8.72 -4.92 20.76
N ALA A 14 7.78 -4.17 21.29
CA ALA A 14 6.60 -4.59 22.04
C ALA A 14 5.52 -5.31 21.18
N ALA A 15 5.90 -5.96 20.08
CA ALA A 15 4.97 -6.67 19.18
C ALA A 15 4.56 -8.06 19.69
N LEU A 16 5.11 -8.54 20.82
CA LEU A 16 4.95 -9.93 21.27
C LEU A 16 4.04 -10.13 22.50
N ARG A 17 3.36 -9.08 23.01
CA ARG A 17 2.53 -9.21 24.24
C ARG A 17 1.01 -9.09 24.05
N LEU A 18 0.50 -9.11 22.82
CA LEU A 18 -0.94 -9.25 22.56
C LEU A 18 -1.30 -10.46 21.68
N CYS A 19 -0.38 -11.40 21.50
CA CYS A 19 -0.53 -12.57 20.63
C CYS A 19 -1.19 -13.80 21.30
N CYS A 20 -1.81 -13.66 22.49
CA CYS A 20 -2.35 -14.80 23.25
C CYS A 20 -3.89 -14.94 23.29
N CYS A 21 -4.66 -14.23 22.44
CA CYS A 21 -6.12 -14.36 22.46
C CYS A 21 -6.83 -14.58 21.11
N LEU A 22 -6.18 -15.00 20.02
CA LEU A 22 -6.89 -15.42 18.81
C LEU A 22 -6.50 -16.85 18.38
N ALA A 23 -6.94 -17.81 19.18
CA ALA A 23 -7.16 -19.18 18.74
C ALA A 23 -8.68 -19.43 18.78
N LEU A 24 -9.23 -20.11 17.76
CA LEU A 24 -10.64 -20.23 17.35
C LEU A 24 -11.00 -19.12 16.34
N ILE A 25 -10.97 -19.35 15.04
CA ILE A 25 -11.89 -20.24 14.30
C ILE A 25 -11.13 -20.96 13.18
N VAL A 26 -10.93 -22.27 13.34
CA VAL A 26 -10.64 -23.19 12.23
C VAL A 26 -11.84 -24.11 12.15
N GLY A 27 -12.51 -24.12 11.01
CA GLY A 27 -13.47 -25.16 10.66
C GLY A 27 -14.82 -24.62 10.20
N PHE A 28 -14.94 -24.31 8.92
CA PHE A 28 -16.15 -24.63 8.17
C PHE A 28 -15.74 -25.07 6.76
N GLN A 29 -15.72 -26.38 6.53
CA GLN A 29 -15.86 -26.93 5.19
C GLN A 29 -17.35 -27.17 4.96
N SER A 30 -17.91 -26.51 3.97
CA SER A 30 -19.12 -26.95 3.29
C SER A 30 -18.97 -26.69 1.79
N PRO A 31 -19.24 -27.69 0.92
CA PRO A 31 -19.20 -27.50 -0.52
C PRO A 31 -20.53 -26.87 -0.96
N ALA A 32 -20.53 -25.61 -1.39
CA ALA A 32 -21.69 -25.01 -2.06
C ALA A 32 -21.26 -23.77 -2.89
N GLN A 33 -21.01 -24.01 -4.18
CA GLN A 33 -21.23 -23.14 -5.37
C GLN A 33 -21.26 -21.60 -5.23
N GLY A 34 -20.42 -21.00 -4.39
CA GLY A 34 -20.19 -19.56 -4.37
C GLY A 34 -18.78 -19.27 -3.92
N THR A 35 -18.10 -18.37 -4.62
CA THR A 35 -16.79 -17.87 -4.20
C THR A 35 -16.97 -17.09 -2.90
N THR A 36 -16.43 -17.62 -1.81
CA THR A 36 -16.54 -16.97 -0.49
C THR A 36 -15.56 -15.80 -0.38
N PHE A 37 -15.85 -14.80 0.46
CA PHE A 37 -14.93 -13.68 0.73
C PHE A 37 -13.52 -14.16 1.11
N ALA A 38 -13.42 -15.28 1.85
CA ALA A 38 -12.16 -15.92 2.21
C ALA A 38 -11.35 -16.45 1.01
N GLU A 39 -12.00 -16.84 -0.08
CA GLU A 39 -11.32 -17.25 -1.32
C GLU A 39 -10.79 -16.05 -2.10
N LEU A 40 -11.53 -14.93 -2.11
CA LEU A 40 -11.07 -13.67 -2.68
C LEU A 40 -9.83 -13.13 -1.95
N GLU A 41 -9.83 -13.22 -0.61
CA GLU A 41 -8.69 -12.85 0.21
C GLU A 41 -7.46 -13.72 -0.11
N ARG A 42 -7.63 -15.04 -0.19
CA ARG A 42 -6.54 -15.95 -0.57
C ARG A 42 -6.02 -15.64 -1.97
N GLY A 43 -6.92 -15.34 -2.92
CA GLY A 43 -6.56 -14.95 -4.28
C GLY A 43 -5.74 -13.66 -4.30
N LEU A 44 -6.14 -12.65 -3.54
CA LEU A 44 -5.40 -11.39 -3.39
C LEU A 44 -4.00 -11.63 -2.84
N LEU A 45 -3.88 -12.39 -1.74
CA LEU A 45 -2.58 -12.66 -1.11
C LEU A 45 -1.64 -13.48 -2.01
N ALA A 46 -2.18 -14.41 -2.80
CA ALA A 46 -1.37 -15.30 -3.64
C ALA A 46 -0.91 -14.64 -4.95
N ASN A 47 -1.78 -13.86 -5.60
CA ASN A 47 -1.58 -13.49 -7.00
C ASN A 47 -1.28 -12.00 -7.21
N ASN A 48 -1.66 -11.12 -6.28
CA ASN A 48 -1.58 -9.68 -6.49
C ASN A 48 -0.13 -9.20 -6.72
N ALA A 49 0.11 -8.55 -7.86
CA ALA A 49 1.44 -8.06 -8.25
C ALA A 49 1.93 -6.89 -7.40
N GLN A 50 1.04 -6.04 -6.85
CA GLN A 50 1.45 -4.95 -5.96
C GLN A 50 1.98 -5.50 -4.64
N LEU A 51 1.33 -6.53 -4.08
CA LEU A 51 1.81 -7.20 -2.88
C LEU A 51 3.14 -7.90 -3.11
N ARG A 52 3.29 -8.62 -4.23
CA ARG A 52 4.57 -9.24 -4.62
C ARG A 52 5.66 -8.20 -4.83
N ALA A 53 5.37 -7.06 -5.45
CA ALA A 53 6.33 -5.98 -5.63
C ALA A 53 6.78 -5.40 -4.28
N ALA A 54 5.85 -5.20 -3.34
CA ALA A 54 6.17 -4.73 -1.98
C ALA A 54 7.01 -5.78 -1.21
N GLU A 55 6.73 -7.07 -1.36
CA GLU A 55 7.53 -8.15 -0.79
C GLU A 55 8.97 -8.16 -1.37
N GLN A 56 9.12 -7.99 -2.69
CA GLN A 56 10.42 -7.90 -3.33
C GLN A 56 11.20 -6.64 -2.90
N GLN A 57 10.53 -5.51 -2.68
CA GLN A 57 11.15 -4.30 -2.10
C GLN A 57 11.64 -4.55 -0.68
N LEU A 58 10.85 -5.25 0.15
CA LEU A 58 11.24 -5.64 1.49
C LEU A 58 12.44 -6.60 1.47
N GLU A 59 12.45 -7.58 0.56
CA GLU A 59 13.60 -8.49 0.41
C GLU A 59 14.84 -7.74 -0.08
N ALA A 60 14.72 -6.82 -1.05
CA ALA A 60 15.82 -5.97 -1.48
C ALA A 60 16.39 -5.11 -0.34
N ALA A 61 15.52 -4.52 0.49
CA ALA A 61 15.93 -3.78 1.68
C ALA A 61 16.63 -4.67 2.71
N ARG A 62 16.15 -5.90 2.90
CA ARG A 62 16.81 -6.88 3.76
C ARG A 62 18.20 -7.26 3.23
N ARG A 63 18.32 -7.58 1.94
CA ARG A 63 19.60 -7.95 1.32
C ARG A 63 20.60 -6.80 1.34
N SER A 64 20.15 -5.57 1.11
CA SER A 64 21.02 -4.39 1.23
C SER A 64 21.47 -4.14 2.66
N ALA A 65 20.61 -4.36 3.67
CA ALA A 65 21.01 -4.29 5.08
C ALA A 65 22.01 -5.38 5.47
N GLU A 66 21.80 -6.62 5.01
CA GLU A 66 22.74 -7.73 5.18
C GLU A 66 24.10 -7.43 4.50
N ALA A 67 24.07 -6.86 3.29
CA ALA A 67 25.28 -6.50 2.55
C ALA A 67 26.10 -5.42 3.27
N VAL A 68 25.47 -4.33 3.74
CA VAL A 68 26.14 -3.26 4.50
C VAL A 68 26.70 -3.78 5.82
N ALA A 69 25.98 -4.69 6.49
CA ALA A 69 26.48 -5.33 7.71
C ALA A 69 27.69 -6.22 7.43
N PHE A 70 27.69 -6.97 6.33
CA PHE A 70 28.81 -7.83 5.94
C PHE A 70 30.05 -7.03 5.52
N GLU A 71 29.88 -5.99 4.70
CA GLU A 71 30.95 -5.10 4.19
C GLU A 71 31.80 -4.51 5.32
N ARG A 72 31.18 -4.25 6.48
CA ARG A 72 31.90 -3.76 7.67
C ARG A 72 32.97 -4.72 8.19
N TRP A 73 32.77 -6.03 8.07
CA TRP A 73 33.65 -7.05 8.69
C TRP A 73 34.45 -7.85 7.67
N SER A 74 34.18 -7.68 6.37
CA SER A 74 34.87 -8.36 5.30
C SER A 74 35.76 -7.40 4.51
N PRO A 75 37.02 -7.76 4.21
CA PRO A 75 37.79 -7.00 3.24
C PRO A 75 37.17 -7.16 1.85
N ASP A 76 37.12 -6.07 1.09
CA ASP A 76 36.79 -6.13 -0.33
C ASP A 76 38.04 -6.56 -1.09
N VAL A 77 37.95 -7.68 -1.85
CA VAL A 77 39.05 -8.26 -2.62
C VAL A 77 38.71 -8.20 -4.10
N ARG A 78 39.56 -7.55 -4.89
CA ARG A 78 39.39 -7.35 -6.33
C ARG A 78 40.60 -7.86 -7.10
N LEU A 79 40.36 -8.50 -8.23
CA LEU A 79 41.38 -8.82 -9.24
C LEU A 79 41.29 -7.77 -10.35
N GLY A 80 42.37 -7.04 -10.58
CA GLY A 80 42.51 -6.09 -11.67
C GLY A 80 43.51 -6.58 -12.70
N VAL A 81 43.18 -6.39 -13.98
CA VAL A 81 44.11 -6.53 -15.10
C VAL A 81 44.12 -5.21 -15.85
N SER A 82 45.30 -4.62 -16.00
CA SER A 82 45.46 -3.36 -16.73
C SER A 82 46.71 -3.41 -17.60
N SER A 83 46.62 -2.88 -18.81
CA SER A 83 47.76 -2.65 -19.69
C SER A 83 47.94 -1.15 -19.88
N ALA A 84 49.15 -0.66 -19.68
CA ALA A 84 49.47 0.76 -19.80
C ALA A 84 50.67 0.95 -20.72
N LEU A 85 50.50 1.77 -21.75
CA LEU A 85 51.61 2.29 -22.55
C LEU A 85 52.03 3.64 -21.97
N SER A 86 53.27 3.73 -21.51
CA SER A 86 53.85 4.97 -20.99
C SER A 86 55.09 5.33 -21.78
N ARG A 87 55.22 6.63 -22.10
CA ARG A 87 56.45 7.21 -22.64
C ARG A 87 56.96 8.20 -21.61
N THR A 88 58.08 7.87 -20.98
CA THR A 88 58.71 8.73 -19.98
C THR A 88 59.98 9.30 -20.57
N GLU A 89 60.06 10.62 -20.65
CA GLU A 89 61.28 11.33 -21.06
C GLU A 89 62.05 11.70 -19.79
N SER A 90 63.27 11.20 -19.66
CA SER A 90 64.11 11.46 -18.48
C SER A 90 65.41 12.15 -18.91
N GLY A 91 65.57 13.41 -18.50
CA GLY A 91 66.73 14.25 -18.75
C GLY A 91 66.63 15.55 -17.94
N ILE A 92 67.76 16.13 -17.52
CA ILE A 92 67.80 17.38 -16.72
C ILE A 92 67.69 18.63 -17.62
N ASP A 93 68.12 18.53 -18.88
CA ASP A 93 67.96 19.54 -19.94
C ASP A 93 67.24 18.93 -21.17
N SER A 94 66.44 19.75 -21.85
CA SER A 94 65.59 19.31 -22.98
C SER A 94 66.36 18.76 -24.19
N SER A 95 67.69 18.95 -24.25
CA SER A 95 68.56 18.46 -25.33
C SER A 95 69.09 17.04 -25.13
N ASP A 96 69.06 16.50 -23.91
CA ASP A 96 69.57 15.15 -23.56
C ASP A 96 68.46 14.22 -23.02
N ALA A 97 67.20 14.54 -23.29
CA ALA A 97 66.06 13.74 -22.85
C ALA A 97 65.99 12.40 -23.59
N VAL A 98 66.20 11.29 -22.87
CA VAL A 98 66.00 9.94 -23.41
C VAL A 98 64.54 9.56 -23.22
N ALA A 99 63.83 9.33 -24.34
CA ALA A 99 62.47 8.82 -24.33
C ALA A 99 62.49 7.30 -24.12
N ILE A 100 61.93 6.85 -23.00
CA ILE A 100 61.75 5.43 -22.68
C ILE A 100 60.26 5.11 -22.84
N GLU A 101 59.96 4.28 -23.84
CA GLU A 101 58.63 3.71 -24.04
C GLU A 101 58.55 2.37 -23.30
N ARG A 102 57.57 2.23 -22.40
CA ARG A 102 57.27 1.00 -21.67
C ARG A 102 55.82 0.63 -21.88
N ASN A 103 55.61 -0.60 -22.31
CA ASN A 103 54.29 -1.21 -22.37
C ASN A 103 54.20 -2.23 -21.25
N GLU A 104 53.39 -1.97 -20.24
CA GLU A 104 53.39 -2.75 -18.99
C GLU A 104 52.01 -3.39 -18.77
N VAL A 105 52.01 -4.70 -18.54
CA VAL A 105 50.81 -5.46 -18.16
C VAL A 105 50.89 -5.75 -16.68
N ASN A 106 49.88 -5.28 -15.96
CA ASN A 106 49.72 -5.46 -14.53
C ASN A 106 48.54 -6.40 -14.28
N VAL A 107 48.78 -7.45 -13.51
CA VAL A 107 47.76 -8.35 -12.97
C VAL A 107 47.86 -8.29 -11.45
N GLY A 108 46.88 -7.73 -10.77
CA GLY A 108 46.96 -7.46 -9.33
C GLY A 108 45.70 -7.80 -8.57
N PHE A 109 45.88 -8.37 -7.38
CA PHE A 109 44.88 -8.47 -6.33
C PHE A 109 45.01 -7.28 -5.39
N THR A 110 43.90 -6.58 -5.16
CA THR A 110 43.81 -5.51 -4.17
C THR A 110 42.76 -5.88 -3.14
N SER A 111 43.12 -5.79 -1.87
CA SER A 111 42.25 -6.00 -0.72
C SER A 111 42.23 -4.74 0.13
N SER A 112 41.04 -4.19 0.40
CA SER A 112 40.90 -2.99 1.24
C SER A 112 39.94 -3.25 2.41
N LEU A 113 40.28 -2.72 3.59
CA LEU A 113 39.47 -2.84 4.80
C LEU A 113 39.54 -1.54 5.61
N ASN A 114 38.38 -0.98 5.95
CA ASN A 114 38.29 0.10 6.94
C ASN A 114 38.33 -0.52 8.34
N ILE A 115 39.42 -0.27 9.07
CA ILE A 115 39.67 -0.86 10.40
C ILE A 115 38.95 -0.03 11.47
N PHE A 116 38.98 1.30 11.32
CA PHE A 116 38.36 2.24 12.25
C PHE A 116 37.88 3.48 11.51
N ASP A 117 36.70 3.99 11.83
CA ASP A 117 36.12 5.18 11.19
C ASP A 117 35.31 6.04 12.17
N SER A 118 35.71 6.05 13.44
CA SER A 118 35.03 6.76 14.53
C SER A 118 33.54 6.39 14.71
N GLY A 119 33.13 5.22 14.21
CA GLY A 119 31.78 4.69 14.36
C GLY A 119 30.86 4.94 13.15
N ALA A 120 31.37 5.52 12.06
CA ALA A 120 30.58 5.76 10.85
C ALA A 120 30.00 4.45 10.27
N ALA A 121 30.75 3.36 10.26
CA ALA A 121 30.30 2.04 9.79
C ALA A 121 29.16 1.50 10.65
N ASN A 122 29.22 1.70 11.97
CA ASN A 122 28.14 1.29 12.86
C ASN A 122 26.85 2.09 12.60
N ILE A 123 26.99 3.38 12.32
CA ILE A 123 25.87 4.25 11.96
C ILE A 123 25.28 3.83 10.61
N GLN A 124 26.10 3.47 9.62
CA GLN A 124 25.61 2.95 8.34
C GLN A 124 24.84 1.64 8.51
N THR A 125 25.30 0.71 9.34
CA THR A 125 24.54 -0.51 9.67
C THR A 125 23.18 -0.18 10.29
N ARG A 126 23.12 0.79 11.22
CA ARG A 126 21.86 1.25 11.84
C ARG A 126 20.94 1.98 10.86
N LEU A 127 21.50 2.71 9.90
CA LEU A 127 20.72 3.35 8.82
C LEU A 127 20.10 2.30 7.91
N ALA A 128 20.85 1.24 7.58
CA ALA A 128 20.34 0.15 6.76
C ALA A 128 19.27 -0.66 7.50
N SER A 129 19.42 -0.89 8.82
CA SER A 129 18.36 -1.53 9.61
C SER A 129 17.10 -0.67 9.71
N ASN A 130 17.25 0.65 9.92
CA ASN A 130 16.13 1.59 9.91
C ASN A 130 15.42 1.61 8.54
N ALA A 131 16.17 1.55 7.43
CA ALA A 131 15.59 1.45 6.09
C ALA A 131 14.76 0.17 5.92
N LEU A 132 15.24 -0.97 6.43
CA LEU A 132 14.46 -2.21 6.47
C LEU A 132 13.17 -2.06 7.29
N ASP A 133 13.23 -1.44 8.46
CA ASP A 133 12.05 -1.22 9.30
C ASP A 133 11.02 -0.29 8.60
N ARG A 134 11.49 0.72 7.87
CA ARG A 134 10.62 1.58 7.06
C ARG A 134 9.90 0.79 5.97
N GLU A 135 10.62 -0.07 5.25
CA GLU A 135 10.02 -0.93 4.22
C GLU A 135 9.02 -1.94 4.80
N ARG A 136 9.24 -2.45 6.03
CA ARG A 136 8.25 -3.29 6.72
C ARG A 136 6.93 -2.54 6.93
N ILE A 137 6.99 -1.29 7.38
CA ILE A 137 5.79 -0.48 7.61
C ILE A 137 5.13 -0.11 6.27
N GLN A 138 5.90 0.17 5.22
CA GLN A 138 5.34 0.39 3.88
C GLN A 138 4.60 -0.85 3.36
N TYR A 139 5.15 -2.05 3.53
CA TYR A 139 4.47 -3.30 3.21
C TYR A 139 3.14 -3.43 3.96
N THR A 140 3.11 -3.14 5.27
CA THR A 140 1.87 -3.13 6.06
C THR A 140 0.86 -2.13 5.51
N LYS A 141 1.28 -0.93 5.09
CA LYS A 141 0.38 0.04 4.44
C LYS A 141 -0.20 -0.47 3.13
N THR A 142 0.62 -1.11 2.30
CA THR A 142 0.15 -1.71 1.04
C THR A 142 -0.90 -2.79 1.32
N LEU A 143 -0.67 -3.65 2.32
CA LEU A 143 -1.66 -4.64 2.75
C LEU A 143 -2.97 -3.98 3.18
N ILE A 144 -2.92 -3.02 4.11
CA ILE A 144 -4.10 -2.28 4.61
C ILE A 144 -4.88 -1.68 3.43
N SER A 145 -4.20 -1.03 2.48
CA SER A 145 -4.85 -0.43 1.30
C SER A 145 -5.51 -1.48 0.42
N LEU A 146 -4.84 -2.59 0.12
CA LEU A 146 -5.37 -3.66 -0.73
C LEU A 146 -6.59 -4.33 -0.10
N TYR A 147 -6.56 -4.57 1.21
CA TYR A 147 -7.71 -5.06 1.95
C TYR A 147 -8.87 -4.06 1.93
N THR A 148 -8.61 -2.78 2.17
CA THR A 148 -9.60 -1.70 2.08
C THR A 148 -10.32 -1.73 0.73
N ASP A 149 -9.55 -1.81 -0.36
CA ASP A 149 -10.08 -1.84 -1.72
C ASP A 149 -10.90 -3.11 -2.00
N LEU A 150 -10.46 -4.27 -1.49
CA LEU A 150 -11.18 -5.53 -1.61
C LEU A 150 -12.54 -5.47 -0.89
N TYR A 151 -12.57 -5.02 0.37
CA TYR A 151 -13.79 -4.90 1.15
C TYR A 151 -14.78 -3.92 0.48
N ILE A 152 -14.31 -2.77 0.00
CA ILE A 152 -15.17 -1.78 -0.66
C ILE A 152 -15.72 -2.32 -1.99
N ALA A 153 -14.90 -3.00 -2.80
CA ALA A 153 -15.34 -3.58 -4.07
C ALA A 153 -16.38 -4.68 -3.83
N TYR A 154 -16.15 -5.55 -2.85
CA TYR A 154 -17.08 -6.61 -2.48
C TYR A 154 -18.42 -6.06 -1.95
N ALA A 155 -18.38 -5.03 -1.09
CA ALA A 155 -19.60 -4.40 -0.60
C ALA A 155 -20.37 -3.68 -1.71
N SER A 156 -19.69 -2.99 -2.62
CA SER A 156 -20.33 -2.37 -3.79
C SER A 156 -21.11 -3.42 -4.58
N LEU A 157 -20.48 -4.57 -4.82
CA LEU A 157 -21.09 -5.66 -5.55
C LEU A 157 -22.36 -6.20 -4.87
N SER A 158 -22.29 -6.51 -3.58
CA SER A 158 -23.46 -6.98 -2.81
C SER A 158 -24.61 -5.96 -2.80
N VAL A 159 -24.31 -4.68 -2.59
CA VAL A 159 -25.31 -3.61 -2.58
C VAL A 159 -25.95 -3.45 -3.97
N THR A 160 -25.16 -3.55 -5.05
CA THR A 160 -25.72 -3.51 -6.40
C THR A 160 -26.57 -4.72 -6.73
N ALA A 161 -26.23 -5.91 -6.21
CA ALA A 161 -27.02 -7.13 -6.37
C ALA A 161 -28.38 -6.99 -5.65
N ASP A 162 -28.38 -6.52 -4.40
CA ASP A 162 -29.61 -6.22 -3.66
C ASP A 162 -30.51 -5.22 -4.44
N GLU A 163 -29.93 -4.14 -4.97
CA GLU A 163 -30.65 -3.10 -5.70
C GLU A 163 -31.24 -3.63 -7.02
N ILE A 164 -30.54 -4.51 -7.72
CA ILE A 164 -31.05 -5.18 -8.94
C ILE A 164 -32.23 -6.08 -8.58
N ALA A 165 -32.09 -6.98 -7.60
CA ALA A 165 -33.13 -7.92 -7.21
C ALA A 165 -34.43 -7.22 -6.82
N GLU A 166 -34.32 -6.12 -6.08
CA GLU A 166 -35.46 -5.31 -5.66
C GLU A 166 -36.12 -4.54 -6.82
N ASN A 167 -35.33 -4.02 -7.77
CA ASN A 167 -35.88 -3.37 -8.96
C ASN A 167 -36.52 -4.38 -9.92
N GLU A 168 -35.99 -5.60 -10.04
CA GLU A 168 -36.59 -6.68 -10.81
C GLU A 168 -37.93 -7.12 -10.20
N ALA A 169 -38.00 -7.29 -8.88
CA ALA A 169 -39.24 -7.59 -8.18
C ALA A 169 -40.29 -6.48 -8.33
N LEU A 170 -39.86 -5.20 -8.31
CA LEU A 170 -40.73 -4.07 -8.60
C LEU A 170 -41.23 -4.12 -10.06
N LEU A 171 -40.34 -4.33 -11.03
CA LEU A 171 -40.71 -4.43 -12.45
C LEU A 171 -41.73 -5.53 -12.72
N GLU A 172 -41.54 -6.72 -12.12
CA GLU A 172 -42.47 -7.84 -12.26
C GLU A 172 -43.87 -7.48 -11.72
N ARG A 173 -43.93 -6.87 -10.53
CA ARG A 173 -45.18 -6.38 -9.94
C ARG A 173 -45.89 -5.40 -10.89
N GLN A 174 -45.16 -4.44 -11.45
CA GLN A 174 -45.73 -3.42 -12.32
C GLN A 174 -46.14 -3.95 -13.70
N ARG A 175 -45.45 -4.96 -14.25
CA ARG A 175 -45.87 -5.64 -15.50
C ARG A 175 -47.17 -6.43 -15.33
N ASN A 176 -47.38 -7.03 -14.15
CA ASN A 176 -48.65 -7.68 -13.84
C ASN A 176 -49.80 -6.67 -13.80
N LEU A 177 -49.58 -5.48 -13.23
CA LEU A 177 -50.55 -4.38 -13.25
C LEU A 177 -50.81 -3.87 -14.67
N GLU A 178 -49.77 -3.67 -15.48
CA GLU A 178 -49.90 -3.24 -16.89
C GLU A 178 -50.79 -4.20 -17.69
N THR A 179 -50.68 -5.51 -17.45
CA THR A 179 -51.49 -6.53 -18.13
C THR A 179 -52.98 -6.37 -17.79
N GLN A 180 -53.31 -6.05 -16.53
CA GLN A 180 -54.68 -5.77 -16.11
C GLN A 180 -55.22 -4.48 -16.75
N LEU A 181 -54.40 -3.43 -16.79
CA LEU A 181 -54.77 -2.14 -17.38
C LEU A 181 -54.98 -2.22 -18.90
N LYS A 182 -54.23 -3.09 -19.61
CA LYS A 182 -54.47 -3.38 -21.04
C LYS A 182 -55.87 -3.95 -21.28
N ALA A 183 -56.33 -4.86 -20.43
CA ALA A 183 -57.70 -5.39 -20.53
C ALA A 183 -58.75 -4.30 -20.28
N MET A 184 -58.48 -3.35 -19.36
CA MET A 184 -59.36 -2.21 -19.09
C MET A 184 -59.38 -1.18 -20.24
N LEU A 185 -58.28 -1.03 -20.97
CA LEU A 185 -58.21 -0.23 -22.20
C LEU A 185 -59.08 -0.84 -23.31
N GLU A 186 -59.04 -2.16 -23.50
CA GLU A 186 -59.89 -2.86 -24.47
C GLU A 186 -61.39 -2.73 -24.13
N ALA A 187 -61.72 -2.68 -22.84
CA ALA A 187 -63.06 -2.38 -22.35
C ALA A 187 -63.45 -0.89 -22.48
N GLY A 188 -62.54 -0.02 -22.93
CA GLY A 188 -62.78 1.41 -23.13
C GLY A 188 -62.83 2.25 -21.84
N THR A 189 -62.34 1.72 -20.73
CA THR A 189 -62.39 2.38 -19.41
C THR A 189 -61.18 3.27 -19.10
N ILE A 190 -60.08 3.16 -19.86
CA ILE A 190 -58.85 3.93 -19.67
C ILE A 190 -58.41 4.51 -21.02
N ASP A 191 -57.82 5.70 -21.02
CA ASP A 191 -57.30 6.35 -22.23
C ASP A 191 -55.89 5.84 -22.59
N LYS A 192 -55.60 5.72 -23.89
CA LYS A 192 -54.28 5.29 -24.39
C LYS A 192 -53.09 6.10 -23.85
N PRO A 193 -53.13 7.45 -23.75
CA PRO A 193 -52.01 8.23 -23.22
C PRO A 193 -51.68 7.90 -21.76
N GLN A 194 -52.68 7.52 -20.97
CA GLN A 194 -52.48 7.15 -19.57
C GLN A 194 -51.69 5.83 -19.46
N LEU A 195 -52.02 4.84 -20.30
CA LEU A 195 -51.24 3.59 -20.38
C LEU A 195 -49.81 3.84 -20.86
N GLN A 196 -49.62 4.74 -21.83
CA GLN A 196 -48.28 5.08 -22.34
C GLN A 196 -47.40 5.70 -21.27
N SER A 197 -47.93 6.57 -20.41
CA SER A 197 -47.15 7.16 -19.31
C SER A 197 -46.63 6.12 -18.32
N LEU A 198 -47.41 5.06 -18.05
CA LEU A 198 -46.95 3.93 -17.23
C LEU A 198 -45.87 3.12 -17.96
N GLN A 199 -46.06 2.85 -19.25
CA GLN A 199 -45.10 2.11 -20.08
C GLN A 199 -43.75 2.82 -20.14
N GLU A 200 -43.73 4.15 -20.24
CA GLU A 200 -42.51 4.96 -20.18
C GLU A 200 -41.75 4.71 -18.87
N THR A 201 -42.43 4.76 -17.72
CA THR A 201 -41.79 4.49 -16.43
C THR A 201 -41.33 3.03 -16.28
N LEU A 202 -42.01 2.05 -16.88
CA LEU A 202 -41.52 0.67 -16.92
C LEU A 202 -40.20 0.55 -17.70
N PHE A 203 -40.08 1.25 -18.83
CA PHE A 203 -38.83 1.32 -19.58
C PHE A 203 -37.73 2.04 -18.79
N ASP A 204 -38.08 3.03 -17.97
CA ASP A 204 -37.12 3.68 -17.07
C ASP A 204 -36.59 2.71 -16.00
N ILE A 205 -37.45 1.85 -15.42
CA ILE A 205 -37.03 0.79 -14.50
C ILE A 205 -36.09 -0.20 -15.20
N GLU A 206 -36.45 -0.67 -16.39
CA GLU A 206 -35.60 -1.56 -17.19
C GLU A 206 -34.24 -0.90 -17.50
N GLY A 207 -34.25 0.38 -17.88
CA GLY A 207 -33.04 1.15 -18.11
C GLY A 207 -32.17 1.28 -16.85
N ALA A 208 -32.79 1.45 -15.67
CA ALA A 208 -32.08 1.46 -14.40
C ALA A 208 -31.42 0.10 -14.11
N ILE A 209 -32.13 -1.02 -14.31
CA ILE A 209 -31.59 -2.38 -14.14
C ILE A 209 -30.40 -2.62 -15.08
N VAL A 210 -30.48 -2.19 -16.34
CA VAL A 210 -29.37 -2.31 -17.30
C VAL A 210 -28.15 -1.51 -16.83
N ASN A 211 -28.36 -0.29 -16.33
CA ASN A 211 -27.28 0.54 -15.79
C ASN A 211 -26.64 -0.07 -14.54
N LEU A 212 -27.44 -0.63 -13.63
CA LEU A 212 -26.96 -1.35 -12.45
C LEU A 212 -26.22 -2.63 -12.83
N SER A 213 -26.72 -3.38 -13.82
CA SER A 213 -26.05 -4.57 -14.35
C SER A 213 -24.68 -4.23 -14.92
N ARG A 214 -24.55 -3.10 -15.62
CA ARG A 214 -23.25 -2.58 -16.07
C ARG A 214 -22.35 -2.22 -14.90
N GLN A 215 -22.87 -1.56 -13.87
CA GLN A 215 -22.11 -1.24 -12.65
C GLN A 215 -21.60 -2.51 -11.95
N ARG A 216 -22.46 -3.52 -11.82
CA ARG A 216 -22.10 -4.84 -11.27
C ARG A 216 -20.94 -5.47 -12.04
N GLN A 217 -20.96 -5.42 -13.37
CA GLN A 217 -19.84 -5.93 -14.20
C GLN A 217 -18.53 -5.16 -13.94
N GLN A 218 -18.60 -3.84 -13.78
CA GLN A 218 -17.42 -3.03 -13.42
C GLN A 218 -16.86 -3.39 -12.04
N ASP A 219 -17.74 -3.69 -11.08
CA ASP A 219 -17.33 -4.10 -9.72
C ASP A 219 -16.67 -5.49 -9.75
N ILE A 220 -17.17 -6.42 -10.58
CA ILE A 220 -16.54 -7.73 -10.83
C ILE A 220 -15.16 -7.55 -11.47
N GLU A 221 -15.05 -6.71 -12.50
CA GLU A 221 -13.75 -6.39 -13.14
C GLU A 221 -12.76 -5.76 -12.16
N ARG A 222 -13.23 -4.91 -11.23
CA ARG A 222 -12.39 -4.37 -10.17
C ARG A 222 -11.86 -5.48 -9.25
N LEU A 223 -12.70 -6.42 -8.84
CA LEU A 223 -12.28 -7.57 -8.05
C LEU A 223 -11.26 -8.43 -8.81
N TRP A 224 -11.45 -8.66 -10.11
CA TRP A 224 -10.49 -9.37 -10.95
C TRP A 224 -9.14 -8.66 -11.03
N ASN A 225 -9.13 -7.34 -11.15
CA ASN A 225 -7.87 -6.58 -11.15
C ASN A 225 -7.16 -6.64 -9.79
N LEU A 226 -7.91 -6.72 -8.68
CA LEU A 226 -7.36 -6.84 -7.33
C LEU A 226 -6.83 -8.24 -7.03
N THR A 227 -7.56 -9.30 -7.41
CA THR A 227 -7.13 -10.69 -7.20
C THR A 227 -6.19 -11.19 -8.29
N GLN A 228 -6.14 -10.52 -9.44
CA GLN A 228 -5.36 -10.91 -10.63
C GLN A 228 -5.64 -12.34 -11.10
N THR A 229 -6.85 -12.83 -10.86
CA THR A 229 -7.33 -14.12 -11.37
C THR A 229 -7.82 -13.96 -12.82
N SER A 230 -7.51 -14.92 -13.69
CA SER A 230 -7.87 -14.83 -15.12
C SER A 230 -9.39 -14.73 -15.32
N ILE A 231 -9.80 -13.74 -16.13
CA ILE A 231 -11.17 -13.39 -16.50
C ILE A 231 -11.94 -14.58 -17.12
N SER A 232 -11.25 -15.51 -17.76
CA SER A 232 -11.85 -16.60 -18.53
C SER A 232 -12.25 -17.83 -17.70
N GLU A 233 -11.65 -18.05 -16.53
CA GLU A 233 -11.95 -19.22 -15.68
C GLU A 233 -13.00 -18.92 -14.61
N SER A 234 -13.33 -17.65 -14.37
CA SER A 234 -14.12 -17.23 -13.19
C SER A 234 -15.44 -16.51 -13.48
N LYS A 235 -15.79 -16.30 -14.76
CA LYS A 235 -17.08 -15.65 -15.12
C LYS A 235 -18.29 -16.37 -14.52
N ASP A 236 -18.28 -17.71 -14.56
CA ASP A 236 -19.33 -18.54 -13.95
C ASP A 236 -19.20 -18.66 -12.41
N ALA A 237 -17.98 -18.49 -11.86
CA ALA A 237 -17.69 -18.60 -10.43
C ALA A 237 -18.11 -17.37 -9.61
N PHE A 238 -18.27 -16.22 -10.28
CA PHE A 238 -18.63 -14.95 -9.66
C PHE A 238 -20.05 -14.46 -10.03
N ASP A 239 -20.74 -15.11 -10.97
CA ASP A 239 -22.19 -14.92 -11.14
C ASP A 239 -22.99 -15.40 -9.92
N SER A 240 -22.37 -16.27 -9.10
CA SER A 240 -22.91 -16.88 -7.88
C SER A 240 -22.20 -16.36 -6.61
N ILE A 241 -21.88 -15.07 -6.54
CA ILE A 241 -21.34 -14.50 -5.29
C ILE A 241 -22.48 -14.44 -4.28
N PRO A 242 -22.39 -15.17 -3.16
CA PRO A 242 -23.38 -15.03 -2.10
C PRO A 242 -23.35 -13.60 -1.57
N ASP A 243 -24.53 -13.06 -1.28
CA ASP A 243 -24.68 -11.75 -0.68
C ASP A 243 -23.76 -11.63 0.53
N ALA A 244 -22.93 -10.58 0.51
CA ALA A 244 -22.08 -10.25 1.63
C ALA A 244 -22.96 -10.03 2.85
N ASP A 245 -22.74 -10.76 3.94
CA ASP A 245 -23.32 -10.38 5.22
C ASP A 245 -22.57 -9.15 5.75
N LEU A 246 -22.99 -7.97 5.29
CA LEU A 246 -22.42 -6.67 5.65
C LEU A 246 -22.67 -6.32 7.14
N SER A 247 -23.40 -7.16 7.87
CA SER A 247 -23.71 -6.96 9.30
C SER A 247 -22.49 -7.17 10.21
N GLU A 248 -21.44 -7.87 9.75
CA GLU A 248 -20.22 -8.08 10.54
C GLU A 248 -19.47 -6.77 10.87
N LEU A 249 -19.67 -5.72 10.05
CA LEU A 249 -19.07 -4.40 10.28
C LEU A 249 -20.00 -3.42 11.02
N ASP A 250 -21.19 -3.84 11.44
CA ASP A 250 -22.08 -3.00 12.24
C ASP A 250 -21.54 -2.79 13.66
N GLY A 251 -21.55 -1.53 14.13
CA GLY A 251 -21.24 -1.19 15.52
C GLY A 251 -19.77 -0.90 15.85
N ILE A 252 -18.86 -0.91 14.87
CA ILE A 252 -17.44 -0.51 15.05
C ILE A 252 -17.32 0.90 15.65
N GLU A 253 -18.28 1.79 15.36
CA GLU A 253 -18.29 3.16 15.91
C GLU A 253 -18.40 3.19 17.44
N ARG A 254 -19.02 2.17 18.06
CA ARG A 254 -19.17 2.09 19.51
C ARG A 254 -17.83 1.87 20.22
N LEU A 255 -16.81 1.41 19.50
CA LEU A 255 -15.45 1.27 20.02
C LEU A 255 -14.74 2.63 20.13
N PHE A 256 -15.24 3.67 19.44
CA PHE A 256 -14.59 4.98 19.36
C PHE A 256 -15.60 6.13 19.54
N PRO A 257 -16.19 6.27 20.74
CA PRO A 257 -17.19 7.31 20.99
C PRO A 257 -16.63 8.73 20.87
N ASP A 258 -15.35 8.94 21.24
CA ASP A 258 -14.75 10.28 21.38
C ASP A 258 -13.39 10.44 20.66
N SER A 259 -13.14 11.66 20.17
CA SER A 259 -11.88 12.11 19.57
C SER A 259 -10.66 12.01 20.52
N VAL A 260 -10.91 11.93 21.82
CA VAL A 260 -9.86 11.80 22.86
C VAL A 260 -9.16 10.43 22.78
N MET A 261 -9.87 9.37 22.40
CA MET A 261 -9.27 8.04 22.19
C MET A 261 -8.30 8.04 21.00
N ALA A 262 -8.55 8.85 19.96
CA ALA A 262 -7.65 8.98 18.80
C ALA A 262 -6.24 9.46 19.20
N SER A 263 -6.14 10.34 20.21
CA SER A 263 -4.86 10.84 20.72
C SER A 263 -4.00 9.79 21.45
N GLN A 264 -4.55 8.61 21.75
CA GLN A 264 -3.83 7.48 22.35
C GLN A 264 -3.54 6.37 21.33
N LEU A 265 -4.17 6.41 20.16
CA LEU A 265 -4.12 5.35 19.13
C LEU A 265 -3.04 5.57 18.05
N TRP A 266 -2.35 6.72 18.05
CA TRP A 266 -1.31 7.02 17.04
C TRP A 266 -0.06 6.13 17.16
N ILE A 267 0.13 5.43 18.29
CA ILE A 267 1.30 4.56 18.54
C ILE A 267 1.39 3.44 17.50
N ASP A 268 0.24 2.96 17.01
CA ASP A 268 0.18 1.87 16.04
C ASP A 268 -0.11 2.35 14.62
N ASN A 269 -0.24 3.67 14.39
CA ASN A 269 -0.54 4.19 13.06
C ASN A 269 0.70 4.14 12.15
N PRO A 270 0.62 3.49 10.97
CA PRO A 270 1.76 3.34 10.07
C PRO A 270 2.41 4.65 9.59
N ASP A 271 1.62 5.72 9.39
CA ASP A 271 2.15 7.01 8.92
C ASP A 271 2.98 7.71 9.99
N VAL A 272 2.53 7.65 11.24
CA VAL A 272 3.28 8.22 12.36
C VAL A 272 4.56 7.42 12.62
N VAL A 273 4.48 6.09 12.57
CA VAL A 273 5.67 5.23 12.70
C VAL A 273 6.68 5.48 11.57
N LEU A 274 6.23 5.67 10.32
CA LEU A 274 7.11 6.03 9.22
C LEU A 274 7.79 7.39 9.41
N ALA A 275 7.06 8.38 9.94
CA ALA A 275 7.64 9.68 10.28
C ALA A 275 8.70 9.55 11.38
N GLU A 276 8.44 8.76 12.42
CA GLU A 276 9.39 8.51 13.52
C GLU A 276 10.63 7.75 13.06
N LEU A 277 10.47 6.73 12.20
CA LEU A 277 11.60 6.04 11.58
C LEU A 277 12.41 6.98 10.68
N THR A 278 11.76 7.91 9.99
CA THR A 278 12.45 8.94 9.18
C THR A 278 13.25 9.90 10.06
N LEU A 279 12.69 10.33 11.19
CA LEU A 279 13.42 11.11 12.19
C LEU A 279 14.65 10.36 12.72
N ALA A 280 14.48 9.09 13.11
CA ALA A 280 15.58 8.25 13.55
C ALA A 280 16.69 8.11 12.48
N ALA A 281 16.34 8.07 11.19
CA ALA A 281 17.32 8.08 10.11
C ALA A 281 18.09 9.41 10.02
N GLU A 282 17.42 10.55 10.19
CA GLU A 282 18.08 11.86 10.21
C GLU A 282 18.97 12.07 11.43
N GLU A 283 18.59 11.56 12.60
CA GLU A 283 19.43 11.55 13.81
C GLU A 283 20.73 10.74 13.61
N LEU A 284 20.61 9.60 12.92
CA LEU A 284 21.77 8.80 12.52
C LEU A 284 22.63 9.53 11.50
N ARG A 285 22.05 10.22 10.51
CA ARG A 285 22.80 11.04 9.53
C ARG A 285 23.51 12.23 10.18
N TYR A 286 22.91 12.83 11.19
CA TYR A 286 23.55 13.84 12.02
C TYR A 286 24.76 13.25 12.76
N SER A 287 24.58 12.10 13.42
CA SER A 287 25.66 11.38 14.11
C SER A 287 26.79 10.98 13.14
N ALA A 288 26.47 10.57 11.91
CA ALA A 288 27.45 10.27 10.86
C ALA A 288 28.26 11.52 10.47
N SER A 289 27.62 12.68 10.45
CA SER A 289 28.27 13.95 10.18
C SER A 289 29.19 14.39 11.33
N GLU A 290 28.91 13.99 12.57
CA GLU A 290 29.81 14.17 13.71
C GLU A 290 30.99 13.19 13.66
N ALA A 291 30.76 11.92 13.33
CA ALA A 291 31.81 10.93 13.12
C ALA A 291 32.80 11.36 12.03
N ALA A 292 32.36 12.09 11.00
CA ALA A 292 33.25 12.60 9.95
C ALA A 292 34.37 13.55 10.44
N PHE A 293 34.32 14.04 11.68
CA PHE A 293 35.42 14.81 12.30
C PHE A 293 36.46 13.92 12.99
N GLY A 294 36.16 12.65 13.23
CA GLY A 294 37.04 11.72 13.89
C GLY A 294 38.16 11.18 12.99
N PRO A 295 39.17 10.50 13.59
CA PRO A 295 40.19 9.78 12.84
C PRO A 295 39.58 8.57 12.12
N SER A 296 40.11 8.23 10.95
CA SER A 296 39.87 6.95 10.28
C SER A 296 41.17 6.19 10.02
N VAL A 297 41.13 4.88 10.17
CA VAL A 297 42.23 3.95 9.90
C VAL A 297 41.76 2.95 8.85
N SER A 298 42.44 2.89 7.71
CA SER A 298 42.21 1.90 6.67
C SER A 298 43.46 1.07 6.42
N GLY A 299 43.26 -0.20 6.11
CA GLY A 299 44.29 -1.12 5.66
C GLY A 299 44.09 -1.46 4.19
N ASN A 300 45.16 -1.37 3.41
CA ASN A 300 45.18 -1.77 2.02
C ASN A 300 46.29 -2.79 1.82
N PHE A 301 45.96 -3.89 1.17
CA PHE A 301 46.88 -4.96 0.83
C PHE A 301 46.83 -5.17 -0.68
N GLN A 302 47.98 -5.21 -1.32
CA GLN A 302 48.09 -5.33 -2.77
C GLN A 302 49.14 -6.38 -3.10
N ALA A 303 48.80 -7.31 -3.98
CA ALA A 303 49.70 -8.34 -4.48
C ALA A 303 49.54 -8.38 -5.99
N GLY A 304 50.61 -8.26 -6.77
CA GLY A 304 50.47 -8.23 -8.22
C GLY A 304 51.72 -8.63 -8.96
N LEU A 305 51.52 -9.06 -10.19
CA LEU A 305 52.54 -9.31 -11.19
C LEU A 305 52.56 -8.14 -12.16
N SER A 306 53.75 -7.60 -12.41
CA SER A 306 53.96 -6.62 -13.48
C SER A 306 55.05 -7.09 -14.43
N GLU A 307 54.79 -7.00 -15.73
CA GLU A 307 55.77 -7.33 -16.76
C GLU A 307 55.70 -6.34 -17.92
N THR A 308 56.87 -5.95 -18.44
CA THR A 308 56.95 -5.16 -19.66
C THR A 308 56.75 -6.06 -20.88
N LEU A 309 55.69 -5.81 -21.66
CA LEU A 309 55.37 -6.51 -22.90
C LEU A 309 56.56 -6.47 -23.87
N SER A 310 57.19 -7.63 -24.02
CA SER A 310 58.28 -7.94 -24.94
C SER A 310 57.96 -9.27 -25.65
N PRO A 311 58.57 -9.59 -26.81
CA PRO A 311 58.28 -10.84 -27.53
C PRO A 311 58.46 -12.14 -26.72
N ASP A 312 59.27 -12.10 -25.65
CA ASP A 312 59.53 -13.22 -24.73
C ASP A 312 58.83 -13.09 -23.36
N ALA A 313 57.91 -12.12 -23.19
CA ALA A 313 57.19 -11.89 -21.94
C ALA A 313 56.29 -13.08 -21.57
N ALA A 314 56.45 -13.61 -20.36
CA ALA A 314 55.79 -14.85 -19.96
C ALA A 314 55.45 -14.96 -18.46
N PHE A 315 55.57 -13.87 -17.69
CA PHE A 315 55.40 -13.80 -16.23
C PHE A 315 56.23 -14.87 -15.50
N LYS A 316 57.39 -15.24 -16.05
CA LYS A 316 58.23 -16.34 -15.56
C LYS A 316 59.32 -15.89 -14.59
N SER A 317 59.60 -14.60 -14.49
CA SER A 317 60.63 -14.06 -13.60
C SER A 317 60.08 -13.87 -12.17
N PRO A 318 60.77 -14.35 -11.13
CA PRO A 318 60.42 -14.07 -9.73
C PRO A 318 60.38 -12.57 -9.39
N GLU A 319 61.09 -11.75 -10.17
CA GLU A 319 61.18 -10.29 -10.04
C GLU A 319 59.93 -9.54 -10.54
N SER A 320 59.03 -10.22 -11.27
CA SER A 320 57.76 -9.63 -11.72
C SER A 320 56.72 -9.49 -10.61
N GLY A 321 56.93 -10.13 -9.45
CA GLY A 321 55.99 -10.12 -8.32
C GLY A 321 56.21 -8.98 -7.33
N SER A 322 55.11 -8.37 -6.91
CA SER A 322 55.05 -7.34 -5.88
C SER A 322 54.04 -7.71 -4.80
N LEU A 323 54.39 -7.45 -3.54
CA LEU A 323 53.52 -7.60 -2.38
C LEU A 323 53.70 -6.38 -1.48
N SER A 324 52.62 -5.68 -1.19
CA SER A 324 52.64 -4.50 -0.33
C SER A 324 51.42 -4.44 0.58
N GLY A 325 51.61 -3.88 1.78
CA GLY A 325 50.55 -3.63 2.75
C GLY A 325 50.75 -2.25 3.36
N THR A 326 49.69 -1.45 3.37
CA THR A 326 49.71 -0.07 3.86
C THR A 326 48.60 0.11 4.89
N LEU A 327 48.96 0.64 6.06
CA LEU A 327 48.00 1.15 7.04
C LEU A 327 47.99 2.68 6.94
N GLN A 328 46.82 3.26 6.69
CA GLN A 328 46.64 4.70 6.56
C GLN A 328 45.79 5.22 7.71
N LEU A 329 46.37 6.09 8.54
CA LEU A 329 45.63 6.93 9.48
C LEU A 329 45.33 8.26 8.79
N SER A 330 44.06 8.66 8.74
CA SER A 330 43.59 9.93 8.21
C SER A 330 42.89 10.71 9.30
N ILE A 331 43.37 11.93 9.57
CA ILE A 331 42.78 12.85 10.54
C ILE A 331 42.45 14.16 9.85
N PRO A 332 41.17 14.51 9.71
CA PRO A 332 40.77 15.76 9.09
C PRO A 332 41.11 16.98 9.97
N ILE A 333 42.16 17.74 9.66
CA ILE A 333 42.55 18.94 10.42
C ILE A 333 41.85 20.20 9.88
N PHE A 334 41.85 20.40 8.57
CA PHE A 334 41.28 21.58 7.90
C PHE A 334 40.67 21.20 6.55
N ASP A 335 39.43 21.63 6.28
CA ASP A 335 38.70 21.39 5.02
C ASP A 335 37.89 22.60 4.57
N ASN A 336 38.32 23.81 4.95
CA ASN A 336 37.62 25.05 4.63
C ASN A 336 36.14 25.08 5.10
N GLY A 337 35.81 24.34 6.17
CA GLY A 337 34.48 24.35 6.78
C GLY A 337 33.44 23.43 6.13
N VAL A 338 33.83 22.58 5.18
CA VAL A 338 32.92 21.63 4.50
C VAL A 338 32.20 20.73 5.49
N ARG A 339 32.92 20.08 6.42
CA ARG A 339 32.33 19.22 7.46
C ARG A 339 31.39 19.99 8.39
N ARG A 340 31.73 21.24 8.75
CA ARG A 340 30.87 22.10 9.57
C ARG A 340 29.57 22.41 8.85
N SER A 341 29.63 22.74 7.56
CA SER A 341 28.45 22.97 6.72
C SER A 341 27.58 21.71 6.60
N ARG A 342 28.20 20.54 6.36
CA ARG A 342 27.47 19.25 6.29
C ARG A 342 26.75 18.91 7.59
N ARG A 343 27.41 19.07 8.74
CA ARG A 343 26.79 18.89 10.06
C ARG A 343 25.63 19.88 10.29
N SER A 344 25.81 21.15 9.92
CA SER A 344 24.74 22.16 10.02
C SER A 344 23.54 21.80 9.14
N ALA A 345 23.78 21.29 7.93
CA ALA A 345 22.71 20.82 7.04
C ALA A 345 22.00 19.57 7.60
N ALA A 346 22.74 18.63 8.20
CA ALA A 346 22.15 17.47 8.86
C ALA A 346 21.29 17.87 10.08
N ALA A 347 21.75 18.84 10.88
CA ALA A 347 20.99 19.37 12.01
C ALA A 347 19.68 20.03 11.55
N ALA A 348 19.72 20.79 10.45
CA ALA A 348 18.52 21.38 9.87
C ALA A 348 17.53 20.32 9.36
N ARG A 349 18.02 19.24 8.72
CA ARG A 349 17.16 18.11 8.30
C ARG A 349 16.54 17.36 9.47
N GLN A 350 17.31 17.14 10.54
CA GLN A 350 16.81 16.54 11.77
C GLN A 350 15.68 17.39 12.38
N SER A 351 15.88 18.71 12.49
CA SER A 351 14.84 19.63 12.98
C SER A 351 13.59 19.59 12.10
N ALA A 352 13.75 19.62 10.78
CA ALA A 352 12.63 19.52 9.85
C ALA A 352 11.88 18.18 9.98
N SER A 353 12.61 17.08 10.22
CA SER A 353 11.99 15.76 10.43
C SER A 353 11.25 15.66 11.76
N LEU A 354 11.71 16.36 12.81
CA LEU A 354 10.97 16.49 14.06
C LEU A 354 9.62 17.19 13.83
N ASP A 355 9.63 18.29 13.08
CA ASP A 355 8.39 18.99 12.73
C ASP A 355 7.47 18.10 11.88
N GLN A 356 8.01 17.26 10.99
CA GLN A 356 7.23 16.28 10.23
C GLN A 356 6.56 15.23 11.14
N VAL A 357 7.21 14.77 12.20
CA VAL A 357 6.61 13.85 13.19
C VAL A 357 5.44 14.54 13.92
N VAL A 358 5.63 15.80 14.32
CA VAL A 358 4.56 16.59 14.95
C VAL A 358 3.39 16.77 14.00
N GLN A 359 3.68 17.07 12.73
CA GLN A 359 2.66 17.23 11.70
C GLN A 359 1.92 15.92 11.43
N ALA A 360 2.60 14.79 11.29
CA ALA A 360 1.98 13.47 11.09
C ALA A 360 1.02 13.11 12.23
N LYS A 361 1.38 13.43 13.48
CA LYS A 361 0.49 13.23 14.65
C LYS A 361 -0.76 14.10 14.58
N ARG A 362 -0.61 15.36 14.15
CA ARG A 362 -1.76 16.28 13.98
C ARG A 362 -2.66 15.84 12.84
N ASP A 363 -2.07 15.44 11.72
CA ASP A 363 -2.79 14.97 10.54
C ASP A 363 -3.59 13.71 10.88
N PHE A 364 -2.99 12.74 11.57
CA PHE A 364 -3.70 11.56 12.06
C PHE A 364 -4.94 11.91 12.91
N VAL A 365 -4.80 12.81 13.89
CA VAL A 365 -5.94 13.24 14.73
C VAL A 365 -7.02 13.91 13.89
N ASN A 366 -6.63 14.76 12.93
CA ASN A 366 -7.57 15.44 12.03
C ASN A 366 -8.29 14.44 11.12
N ASP A 367 -7.58 13.45 10.58
CA ASP A 367 -8.13 12.43 9.70
C ASP A 367 -9.09 11.51 10.44
N VAL A 368 -8.78 11.12 11.69
CA VAL A 368 -9.71 10.33 12.53
C VAL A 368 -10.99 11.12 12.78
N ASN A 369 -10.87 12.40 13.16
CA ASN A 369 -12.03 13.26 13.39
C ASN A 369 -12.88 13.40 12.12
N ARG A 370 -12.23 13.69 10.99
CA ARG A 370 -12.92 13.82 9.70
C ARG A 370 -13.61 12.52 9.29
N SER A 371 -12.98 11.38 9.49
CA SER A 371 -13.55 10.06 9.17
C SER A 371 -14.75 9.76 10.07
N LEU A 372 -14.67 10.03 11.38
CA LEU A 372 -15.79 9.89 12.31
C LEU A 372 -16.98 10.80 11.94
N PHE A 373 -16.73 12.07 11.59
CA PHE A 373 -17.79 12.95 11.11
C PHE A 373 -18.41 12.47 9.80
N THR A 374 -17.59 12.00 8.86
CA THR A 374 -18.06 11.45 7.59
C THR A 374 -18.94 10.23 7.81
N LEU A 375 -18.55 9.34 8.72
CA LEU A 375 -19.32 8.17 9.08
C LEU A 375 -20.66 8.53 9.71
N ARG A 376 -20.67 9.42 10.72
CA ARG A 376 -21.92 9.90 11.36
C ARG A 376 -22.87 10.54 10.35
N ALA A 377 -22.34 11.40 9.49
CA ALA A 377 -23.14 12.05 8.44
C ALA A 377 -23.69 11.04 7.41
N ALA A 378 -22.88 10.04 7.02
CA ALA A 378 -23.34 8.98 6.13
C ALA A 378 -24.46 8.13 6.76
N GLN A 379 -24.37 7.84 8.06
CA GLN A 379 -25.40 7.10 8.79
C GLN A 379 -26.71 7.87 8.89
N GLU A 380 -26.66 9.13 9.31
CA GLU A 380 -27.83 9.99 9.40
C GLU A 380 -28.49 10.12 8.02
N ARG A 381 -27.69 10.32 6.96
CA ARG A 381 -28.18 10.34 5.59
C ARG A 381 -28.85 9.03 5.17
N ARG A 382 -28.24 7.87 5.49
CA ARG A 382 -28.82 6.55 5.21
C ARG A 382 -30.16 6.38 5.94
N ASP A 383 -30.25 6.81 7.19
CA ASP A 383 -31.47 6.65 7.99
C ASP A 383 -32.62 7.54 7.47
N LEU A 384 -32.32 8.80 7.11
CA LEU A 384 -33.28 9.69 6.43
C LEU A 384 -33.73 9.14 5.07
N LEU A 385 -32.81 8.56 4.29
CA LEU A 385 -33.15 7.99 2.98
C LEU A 385 -33.91 6.67 3.10
N ARG A 386 -33.70 5.91 4.18
CA ARG A 386 -34.51 4.73 4.51
C ARG A 386 -35.96 5.13 4.76
N GLU A 387 -36.19 6.16 5.57
CA GLU A 387 -37.54 6.67 5.84
C GLU A 387 -38.19 7.24 4.57
N ARG A 388 -37.42 7.98 3.75
CA ARG A 388 -37.89 8.47 2.45
C ARG A 388 -38.30 7.33 1.52
N LEU A 389 -37.51 6.25 1.46
CA LEU A 389 -37.85 5.07 0.67
C LEU A 389 -39.14 4.41 1.18
N ALA A 390 -39.29 4.24 2.50
CA ALA A 390 -40.50 3.68 3.10
C ALA A 390 -41.75 4.50 2.73
N LEU A 391 -41.69 5.82 2.86
CA LEU A 391 -42.78 6.72 2.49
C LEU A 391 -43.06 6.71 0.98
N ALA A 392 -42.02 6.60 0.14
CA ALA A 392 -42.19 6.52 -1.31
C ALA A 392 -42.86 5.20 -1.74
N SER A 393 -42.45 4.07 -1.16
CA SER A 393 -43.05 2.77 -1.40
C SER A 393 -44.50 2.70 -0.90
N GLU A 394 -44.81 3.30 0.27
CA GLU A 394 -46.19 3.43 0.75
C GLU A 394 -47.04 4.27 -0.21
N ALA A 395 -46.51 5.40 -0.68
CA ALA A 395 -47.21 6.26 -1.64
C ALA A 395 -47.47 5.56 -2.99
N VAL A 396 -46.58 4.66 -3.43
CA VAL A 396 -46.81 3.83 -4.62
C VAL A 396 -47.93 2.83 -4.36
N SER A 397 -47.92 2.12 -3.22
CA SER A 397 -48.99 1.19 -2.83
C SER A 397 -50.35 1.89 -2.77
N ASP A 398 -50.45 3.04 -2.10
CA ASP A 398 -51.68 3.82 -2.02
C ASP A 398 -52.15 4.30 -3.39
N SER A 399 -51.21 4.70 -4.25
CA SER A 399 -51.53 5.18 -5.60
C SER A 399 -51.99 4.03 -6.50
N GLU A 400 -51.48 2.82 -6.31
CA GLU A 400 -51.92 1.59 -6.99
C GLU A 400 -53.39 1.29 -6.67
N ASP A 401 -53.76 1.32 -5.38
CA ASP A 401 -55.15 1.12 -4.93
C ASP A 401 -56.11 2.20 -5.46
N LEU A 402 -55.65 3.46 -5.53
CA LEU A 402 -56.45 4.56 -6.06
C LEU A 402 -56.60 4.50 -7.58
N VAL A 403 -55.60 4.02 -8.31
CA VAL A 403 -55.68 3.80 -9.76
C VAL A 403 -56.62 2.63 -10.07
N THR A 404 -56.48 1.51 -9.37
CA THR A 404 -57.34 0.32 -9.58
C THR A 404 -58.81 0.60 -9.25
N SER A 405 -59.08 1.51 -8.31
CA SER A 405 -60.43 2.01 -8.01
C SER A 405 -60.92 3.17 -8.89
N GLY A 406 -60.12 3.63 -9.85
CA GLY A 406 -60.47 4.72 -10.78
C GLY A 406 -60.50 6.12 -10.14
N ARG A 407 -59.92 6.27 -8.94
CA ARG A 407 -59.91 7.52 -8.15
C ARG A 407 -58.67 8.39 -8.41
N ARG A 408 -57.68 7.89 -9.14
CA ARG A 408 -56.43 8.59 -9.49
C ARG A 408 -55.99 8.25 -10.91
N THR A 409 -55.23 9.15 -11.54
CA THR A 409 -54.73 8.95 -12.90
C THR A 409 -53.48 8.08 -12.92
N LEU A 410 -53.26 7.34 -14.02
CA LEU A 410 -52.02 6.57 -14.20
C LEU A 410 -50.77 7.46 -14.26
N PHE A 411 -50.91 8.70 -14.70
CA PHE A 411 -49.82 9.67 -14.70
C PHE A 411 -49.34 9.98 -13.27
N ASP A 412 -50.26 10.21 -12.33
CA ASP A 412 -49.90 10.47 -10.94
C ASP A 412 -49.29 9.23 -10.25
N PHE A 413 -49.69 8.03 -10.69
CA PHE A 413 -49.09 6.78 -10.25
C PHE A 413 -47.68 6.60 -10.80
N ALA A 414 -47.49 6.79 -12.12
CA ALA A 414 -46.18 6.77 -12.77
C ALA A 414 -45.21 7.77 -12.11
N GLN A 415 -45.68 8.96 -11.75
CA GLN A 415 -44.87 9.93 -11.01
C GLN A 415 -44.48 9.44 -9.61
N SER A 416 -45.39 8.73 -8.92
CA SER A 416 -45.11 8.16 -7.59
C SER A 416 -44.10 7.01 -7.69
N LEU A 417 -44.23 6.17 -8.72
CA LEU A 417 -43.30 5.08 -9.04
C LEU A 417 -41.89 5.63 -9.33
N GLN A 418 -41.78 6.70 -10.11
CA GLN A 418 -40.48 7.35 -10.36
C GLN A 418 -39.82 7.85 -9.06
N ARG A 419 -40.60 8.40 -8.13
CA ARG A 419 -40.08 8.85 -6.82
C ARG A 419 -39.57 7.69 -5.97
N GLU A 420 -40.21 6.52 -6.05
CA GLU A 420 -39.73 5.31 -5.37
C GLU A 420 -38.41 4.82 -5.96
N ILE A 421 -38.28 4.76 -7.29
CA ILE A 421 -37.03 4.38 -7.97
C ILE A 421 -35.88 5.30 -7.54
N ASP A 422 -36.11 6.62 -7.57
CA ASP A 422 -35.12 7.61 -7.16
C ASP A 422 -34.75 7.48 -5.67
N ALA A 423 -35.75 7.28 -4.79
CA ALA A 423 -35.53 7.10 -3.36
C ALA A 423 -34.76 5.81 -3.06
N ARG A 424 -35.06 4.72 -3.79
CA ARG A 424 -34.40 3.43 -3.67
C ARG A 424 -32.93 3.53 -4.04
N SER A 425 -32.62 4.08 -5.21
CA SER A 425 -31.23 4.25 -5.62
C SER A 425 -30.44 5.18 -4.68
N ALA A 426 -31.09 6.23 -4.17
CA ALA A 426 -30.47 7.08 -3.16
C ALA A 426 -30.16 6.32 -1.86
N PHE A 427 -31.07 5.46 -1.39
CA PHE A 427 -30.88 4.64 -0.19
C PHE A 427 -29.73 3.64 -0.35
N TYR A 428 -29.66 2.89 -1.45
CA TYR A 428 -28.58 1.92 -1.68
C TYR A 428 -27.20 2.58 -1.78
N ARG A 429 -27.11 3.75 -2.43
CA ARG A 429 -25.89 4.56 -2.42
C ARG A 429 -25.49 4.97 -0.99
N ALA A 430 -26.44 5.43 -0.19
CA ALA A 430 -26.16 5.80 1.20
C ALA A 430 -25.78 4.59 2.07
N LYS A 431 -26.36 3.41 1.82
CA LYS A 431 -25.96 2.13 2.46
C LYS A 431 -24.48 1.83 2.17
N LEU A 432 -24.05 1.96 0.92
CA LEU A 432 -22.66 1.77 0.51
C LEU A 432 -21.72 2.85 1.09
N ASP A 433 -22.16 4.10 1.16
CA ASP A 433 -21.37 5.21 1.73
C ASP A 433 -21.05 4.99 3.22
N VAL A 434 -22.01 4.46 3.99
CA VAL A 434 -21.76 4.05 5.39
C VAL A 434 -20.70 2.96 5.46
N PHE A 435 -20.80 1.94 4.61
CA PHE A 435 -19.81 0.85 4.58
C PHE A 435 -18.42 1.38 4.25
N LYS A 436 -18.29 2.20 3.19
CA LYS A 436 -17.02 2.84 2.81
C LYS A 436 -16.44 3.66 3.96
N ALA A 437 -17.26 4.47 4.63
CA ALA A 437 -16.82 5.29 5.75
C ALA A 437 -16.29 4.43 6.92
N ARG A 438 -16.92 3.29 7.22
CA ARG A 438 -16.45 2.35 8.25
C ARG A 438 -15.12 1.70 7.89
N VAL A 439 -15.02 1.17 6.67
CA VAL A 439 -13.80 0.49 6.21
C VAL A 439 -12.63 1.48 6.17
N ASN A 440 -12.86 2.71 5.70
CA ASN A 440 -11.82 3.76 5.71
C ASN A 440 -11.40 4.16 7.13
N LEU A 441 -12.34 4.20 8.09
CA LEU A 441 -12.01 4.45 9.49
C LEU A 441 -11.14 3.33 10.07
N LEU A 442 -11.49 2.06 9.80
CA LEU A 442 -10.68 0.91 10.22
C LEU A 442 -9.27 0.95 9.60
N ALA A 443 -9.17 1.28 8.31
CA ALA A 443 -7.89 1.41 7.61
C ALA A 443 -6.98 2.46 8.25
N LEU A 444 -7.55 3.61 8.58
CA LEU A 444 -6.82 4.71 9.21
C LEU A 444 -6.27 4.31 10.59
N LEU A 445 -7.05 3.52 11.34
CA LEU A 445 -6.65 3.02 12.65
C LEU A 445 -5.64 1.87 12.58
N GLY A 446 -5.38 1.32 11.38
CA GLY A 446 -4.53 0.15 11.21
C GLY A 446 -5.13 -1.14 11.80
N ILE A 447 -6.44 -1.14 12.08
CA ILE A 447 -7.16 -2.28 12.66
C ILE A 447 -7.84 -3.02 11.50
N TYR A 448 -7.08 -3.81 10.76
CA TYR A 448 -7.64 -4.89 9.94
C TYR A 448 -7.40 -6.21 10.67
N ARG A 449 -8.47 -6.96 10.93
CA ARG A 449 -8.43 -8.28 11.55
C ARG A 449 -9.22 -9.27 10.72
#